data_AF-A0AAW6AXD2-F1
#
_entry.id   AF-A0AAW6AXD2-F1
#
_cell.length_a   1.000
_cell.length_b   1.000
_cell.length_c   1.000
_cell.angle_alpha   90.00
_cell.angle_beta   90.00
_cell.angle_gamma   90.00
#
_symmetry.space_group_name_H-M   'P 1'
#
loop_
_entity.id
_entity.type
_entity.pdbx_description
1 polymer ?
#
loop_
_entity_poly.entity_id
_entity_poly.type
_entity_poly.pdbx_seq_one_letter_code
_entity_poly.pdbx_strand_id
1 'polypeptide(L)'
;MRNPYARLYDAKMDVYRWTDVEIDGITKQVRTAVATERPCRYSSSGQAPAGVPNPSIANSHTLFCGLEEDIREGDQLLITLRTGKTIEVDLGECHPYTYQWQCEIKRDDNA
;
A
#
# COMPACT_ATOMS: atom_id res chain seq x y z
N MET A 1 6.17 -22.94 -5.80
CA MET A 1 7.53 -22.35 -5.85
C MET A 1 7.67 -21.43 -4.65
N ARG A 2 8.78 -21.45 -3.91
CA ARG A 2 8.93 -20.62 -2.70
C ARG A 2 9.33 -19.20 -3.11
N ASN A 3 8.59 -18.18 -2.70
CA ASN A 3 8.94 -16.78 -2.91
C ASN A 3 10.28 -16.47 -2.19
N PRO A 4 11.39 -16.19 -2.92
CA PRO A 4 12.68 -15.90 -2.30
C PRO A 4 12.70 -14.56 -1.56
N TYR A 5 11.84 -13.61 -1.96
CA TYR A 5 11.75 -12.28 -1.37
C TYR A 5 10.98 -12.25 -0.05
N ALA A 6 10.25 -13.32 0.29
CA ALA A 6 9.50 -13.40 1.55
C ALA A 6 10.40 -13.21 2.79
N ARG A 7 11.70 -13.50 2.68
CA ARG A 7 12.69 -13.25 3.75
C ARG A 7 13.00 -11.78 3.97
N LEU A 8 12.69 -10.92 3.01
CA LEU A 8 12.91 -9.48 3.05
C LEU A 8 11.66 -8.72 3.53
N TYR A 9 10.53 -9.41 3.74
CA TYR A 9 9.32 -8.81 4.28
C TYR A 9 9.53 -8.53 5.77
N ASP A 10 9.69 -7.25 6.10
CA ASP A 10 10.01 -6.72 7.42
C ASP A 10 8.87 -5.90 8.03
N ALA A 11 7.73 -5.85 7.35
CA ALA A 11 6.52 -5.17 7.78
C ALA A 11 5.29 -6.08 7.60
N LYS A 12 4.17 -5.63 8.16
CA LYS A 12 2.84 -6.21 7.92
C LYS A 12 1.92 -5.16 7.32
N MET A 13 0.96 -5.57 6.51
CA MET A 13 -0.09 -4.71 5.99
C MET A 13 -1.48 -5.27 6.30
N ASP A 14 -2.39 -4.36 6.62
CA ASP A 14 -3.82 -4.60 6.50
C ASP A 14 -4.33 -3.92 5.22
N VAL A 15 -5.17 -4.62 4.47
CA VAL A 15 -5.73 -4.19 3.20
C VAL A 15 -7.19 -3.83 3.41
N TYR A 16 -7.58 -2.63 3.00
CA TYR A 16 -8.95 -2.15 3.03
C TYR A 16 -9.41 -1.78 1.62
N ARG A 17 -10.68 -2.06 1.34
CA ARG A 17 -11.30 -1.76 0.04
C ARG A 17 -12.61 -1.03 0.26
N TRP A 18 -12.84 0.00 -0.54
CA TRP A 18 -14.11 0.71 -0.58
C TRP A 18 -15.14 -0.17 -1.28
N THR A 19 -16.22 -0.48 -0.57
CA THR A 19 -17.31 -1.30 -1.06
C THR A 19 -18.62 -0.53 -0.94
N ASP A 20 -19.43 -0.58 -1.99
CA ASP A 20 -20.78 -0.05 -1.98
C ASP A 20 -21.69 -0.98 -1.16
N VAL A 21 -22.32 -0.44 -0.13
CA VAL A 21 -23.26 -1.13 0.74
C VAL A 21 -24.58 -0.37 0.71
N GLU A 22 -25.68 -1.06 0.47
CA GLU A 22 -27.02 -0.47 0.50
C GLU A 22 -27.53 -0.46 1.94
N ILE A 23 -27.77 0.73 2.49
CA ILE A 23 -28.33 0.92 3.82
C ILE A 23 -29.56 1.82 3.66
N ASP A 24 -30.73 1.29 4.00
CA ASP A 24 -32.02 1.99 3.90
C ASP A 24 -32.33 2.51 2.49
N GLY A 25 -31.97 1.74 1.45
CA GLY A 25 -32.18 2.10 0.04
C GLY A 25 -31.21 3.16 -0.49
N ILE A 26 -30.16 3.49 0.27
CA ILE A 26 -29.10 4.42 -0.14
C ILE A 26 -27.78 3.66 -0.23
N THR A 27 -27.14 3.74 -1.39
CA THR A 27 -25.78 3.23 -1.58
C THR A 27 -24.79 4.10 -0.82
N LYS A 28 -24.04 3.49 0.10
CA LYS A 28 -22.96 4.12 0.86
C LYS A 28 -21.64 3.41 0.60
N GLN A 29 -20.57 4.16 0.46
CA GLN A 29 -19.23 3.59 0.44
C GLN A 29 -18.74 3.34 1.86
N VAL A 30 -18.41 2.08 2.13
CA VAL A 30 -17.87 1.64 3.42
C VAL A 30 -16.49 1.04 3.18
N ARG A 31 -15.54 1.41 4.03
CA ARG A 31 -14.20 0.84 4.06
C ARG A 31 -14.24 -0.52 4.74
N THR A 32 -13.95 -1.58 3.98
CA THR A 32 -14.02 -2.97 4.46
C THR A 32 -12.64 -3.60 4.49
N ALA A 33 -12.30 -4.30 5.57
CA ALA A 33 -11.05 -5.06 5.65
C ALA A 33 -11.10 -6.30 4.73
N VAL A 34 -10.13 -6.41 3.83
CA VAL A 34 -9.98 -7.50 2.86
C VAL A 34 -8.99 -8.55 3.38
N ALA A 35 -7.87 -8.09 3.91
CA ALA A 35 -6.83 -8.94 4.46
C ALA A 35 -6.14 -8.25 5.63
N THR A 36 -5.68 -9.02 6.62
CA THR A 36 -5.02 -8.48 7.81
C THR A 36 -3.71 -9.19 8.09
N GLU A 37 -2.78 -8.45 8.70
CA GLU A 37 -1.44 -8.90 9.12
C GLU A 37 -0.62 -9.59 8.03
N ARG A 38 -0.80 -9.17 6.77
CA ARG A 38 -0.14 -9.79 5.62
C ARG A 38 1.31 -9.35 5.51
N PRO A 39 2.27 -10.25 5.26
CA PRO A 39 3.67 -9.89 5.23
C PRO A 39 3.99 -9.03 3.99
N CYS A 40 4.68 -7.92 4.20
CA CYS A 40 5.09 -7.03 3.13
C CYS A 40 6.45 -6.39 3.43
N ARG A 41 6.98 -5.67 2.44
CA ARG A 41 8.11 -4.76 2.62
C ARG A 41 7.71 -3.39 2.10
N TYR A 42 8.00 -2.39 2.90
CA TYR A 42 7.84 -0.99 2.55
C TYR A 42 9.20 -0.38 2.25
N SER A 43 9.40 0.16 1.05
CA SER A 43 10.63 0.83 0.66
C SER A 43 10.37 2.30 0.34
N SER A 44 11.27 3.17 0.80
CA SER A 44 11.36 4.57 0.35
C SER A 44 12.58 4.66 -0.57
N SER A 45 12.36 4.88 -1.87
CA SER A 45 13.40 4.66 -2.90
C SER A 45 13.87 5.89 -3.65
N GLY A 46 13.12 7.00 -3.66
CA GLY A 46 13.52 8.17 -4.42
C GLY A 46 13.11 9.48 -3.77
N GLN A 47 14.07 10.40 -3.62
CA GLN A 47 13.83 11.80 -3.34
C GLN A 47 14.20 12.58 -4.60
N ALA A 48 13.21 13.15 -5.28
CA ALA A 48 13.45 14.04 -6.40
C ALA A 48 12.98 15.45 -6.05
N PRO A 49 13.75 16.50 -6.38
CA PRO A 49 13.22 17.86 -6.32
C PRO A 49 12.08 17.99 -7.33
N ALA A 50 10.91 18.33 -6.83
CA ALA A 50 9.71 18.66 -7.59
C ALA A 50 9.34 20.12 -7.33
N GLY A 51 8.61 20.77 -8.23
CA GLY A 51 8.08 22.12 -8.03
C GLY A 51 9.02 23.26 -8.46
N VAL A 52 8.55 24.03 -9.43
CA VAL A 52 9.04 25.38 -9.75
C VAL A 52 7.80 26.28 -9.70
N PRO A 53 7.80 27.41 -8.97
CA PRO A 53 8.90 28.06 -8.24
C PRO A 53 9.09 27.60 -6.77
N ASN A 54 8.18 26.81 -6.20
CA ASN A 54 8.31 26.28 -4.84
C ASN A 54 8.98 24.90 -4.83
N PRO A 55 10.14 24.73 -4.17
CA PRO A 55 10.76 23.41 -4.04
C PRO A 55 9.90 22.51 -3.16
N SER A 56 9.51 21.36 -3.69
CA SER A 56 8.95 20.22 -2.99
C SER A 56 9.83 19.00 -3.19
N ILE A 57 9.75 18.02 -2.29
CA ILE A 57 10.42 16.74 -2.45
C ILE A 57 9.35 15.71 -2.82
N ALA A 58 9.43 15.16 -4.02
CA ALA A 58 8.65 13.99 -4.39
C ALA A 58 9.33 12.75 -3.81
N ASN A 59 8.71 12.15 -2.79
CA ASN A 59 9.15 10.88 -2.23
C ASN A 59 8.41 9.74 -2.93
N SER A 60 9.13 8.84 -3.62
CA SER A 60 8.55 7.61 -4.15
C SER A 60 8.67 6.48 -3.13
N HIS A 61 7.53 5.83 -2.86
CA HIS A 61 7.44 4.69 -1.98
C HIS A 61 6.91 3.49 -2.75
N THR A 62 7.44 2.31 -2.46
CA THR A 62 7.07 1.07 -3.15
C THR A 62 6.75 -0.01 -2.13
N LEU A 63 5.62 -0.68 -2.36
CA LEU A 63 5.20 -1.87 -1.62
C LEU A 63 5.69 -3.10 -2.34
N PHE A 64 6.20 -4.06 -1.57
CA PHE A 64 6.47 -5.40 -2.06
C PHE A 64 5.68 -6.39 -1.23
N CYS A 65 4.93 -7.28 -1.89
CA CYS A 65 4.19 -8.34 -1.21
C CYS A 65 4.08 -9.59 -2.11
N GLY A 66 3.68 -10.72 -1.54
CA GLY A 66 3.56 -11.98 -2.27
C GLY A 66 2.48 -11.92 -3.36
N LEU A 67 2.63 -12.71 -4.43
CA LEU A 67 1.62 -12.77 -5.51
C LEU A 67 0.27 -13.35 -5.03
N GLU A 68 0.30 -14.06 -3.90
CA GLU A 68 -0.87 -14.65 -3.24
C GLU A 68 -1.73 -13.64 -2.47
N GLU A 69 -1.26 -12.40 -2.30
CA GLU A 69 -1.97 -11.37 -1.54
C GLU A 69 -3.14 -10.78 -2.35
N ASP A 70 -4.32 -10.64 -1.73
CA ASP A 70 -5.49 -9.96 -2.34
C ASP A 70 -5.34 -8.45 -2.18
N ILE A 71 -4.55 -7.87 -3.10
CA ILE A 71 -4.38 -6.42 -3.23
C ILE A 71 -4.84 -5.95 -4.61
N ARG A 72 -5.36 -4.73 -4.69
CA ARG A 72 -5.83 -4.08 -5.92
C ARG A 72 -5.46 -2.60 -5.91
N GLU A 73 -5.17 -2.06 -7.08
CA GLU A 73 -4.98 -0.63 -7.26
C GLU A 73 -6.20 0.14 -6.73
N GLY A 74 -5.97 1.18 -5.93
CA GLY A 74 -7.00 1.92 -5.21
C GLY A 74 -7.40 1.36 -3.84
N ASP A 75 -6.86 0.21 -3.42
CA ASP A 75 -7.01 -0.25 -2.03
C ASP A 75 -6.26 0.70 -1.08
N GLN A 76 -6.78 0.82 0.14
CA GLN A 76 -6.11 1.54 1.22
C GLN A 76 -5.36 0.56 2.10
N LEU A 77 -4.12 0.87 2.45
CA LEU A 77 -3.27 0.02 3.28
C LEU A 77 -2.94 0.68 4.61
N LEU A 78 -2.97 -0.13 5.67
CA LEU A 78 -2.36 0.22 6.96
C LEU A 78 -1.11 -0.64 7.14
N ILE A 79 0.06 -0.03 6.97
CA ILE A 79 1.35 -0.73 7.06
C ILE A 79 1.91 -0.57 8.47
N THR A 80 2.11 -1.68 9.15
CA THR A 80 2.78 -1.75 10.46
C THR A 80 4.24 -2.16 10.27
N LEU A 81 5.16 -1.23 10.50
CA LEU A 81 6.60 -1.46 10.43
C LEU A 81 7.08 -2.29 11.63
N ARG A 82 8.25 -2.91 11.52
CA ARG A 82 8.89 -3.65 12.64
C ARG A 82 9.07 -2.84 13.92
N THR A 83 9.17 -1.51 13.78
CA THR A 83 9.29 -0.57 14.91
C THR A 83 7.96 -0.34 15.65
N GLY A 84 6.84 -0.89 15.15
CA GLY A 84 5.49 -0.65 15.65
C GLY A 84 4.84 0.61 15.08
N LYS A 85 5.55 1.40 14.25
CA LYS A 85 4.95 2.56 13.57
C LYS A 85 3.98 2.09 12.50
N THR A 86 2.78 2.67 12.51
CA THR A 86 1.77 2.49 11.47
C THR A 86 1.84 3.63 10.45
N ILE A 87 1.62 3.29 9.18
CA ILE A 87 1.56 4.25 8.07
C ILE A 87 0.32 3.89 7.25
N GLU A 88 -0.59 4.84 7.12
CA GLU A 88 -1.76 4.74 6.24
C GLU A 88 -1.38 5.29 4.87
N VAL A 89 -1.69 4.52 3.82
CA VAL A 89 -1.29 4.83 2.45
C VAL A 89 -2.31 4.33 1.44
N ASP A 90 -2.35 4.95 0.28
CA ASP A 90 -3.14 4.48 -0.86
C ASP A 90 -2.27 3.67 -1.81
N LEU A 91 -2.81 2.54 -2.27
CA LEU A 91 -2.16 1.66 -3.23
C LEU A 91 -2.37 2.21 -4.65
N GLY A 92 -1.26 2.59 -5.29
CA GLY A 92 -1.22 3.03 -6.67
C GLY A 92 -1.06 1.86 -7.65
N GLU A 93 -0.36 2.12 -8.76
CA GLU A 93 -0.13 1.14 -9.82
C GLU A 93 0.63 -0.08 -9.30
N CYS A 94 0.20 -1.28 -9.67
CA CYS A 94 0.78 -2.55 -9.24
C CYS A 94 1.27 -3.38 -10.42
N HIS A 95 2.55 -3.75 -10.38
CA HIS A 95 3.15 -4.60 -11.40
C HIS A 95 3.53 -5.97 -10.82
N PRO A 96 3.06 -7.08 -11.44
CA PRO A 96 3.46 -8.41 -11.02
C PRO A 96 4.86 -8.71 -11.55
N TYR A 97 5.74 -9.14 -10.66
CA TYR A 97 7.01 -9.78 -11.02
C TYR A 97 6.94 -11.27 -10.69
N THR A 98 7.94 -12.04 -11.11
CA THR A 98 7.98 -13.51 -11.00
C THR A 98 7.59 -14.07 -9.63
N TYR A 99 7.82 -13.32 -8.54
CA TYR A 99 7.61 -13.78 -7.17
C TYR A 99 6.88 -12.82 -6.25
N GLN A 100 6.64 -11.57 -6.67
CA GLN A 100 6.07 -10.55 -5.80
C GLN A 100 5.39 -9.46 -6.62
N TRP A 101 4.39 -8.83 -6.03
CA TRP A 101 3.89 -7.54 -6.49
C TRP A 101 4.89 -6.44 -6.15
N GLN A 102 5.00 -5.46 -7.05
CA GLN A 102 5.63 -4.18 -6.78
C GLN A 102 4.59 -3.11 -7.05
N CYS A 103 4.17 -2.39 -6.02
CA CYS A 103 3.13 -1.37 -6.16
C CYS A 103 3.65 -0.01 -5.74
N GLU A 104 3.27 1.03 -6.50
CA GLU A 104 3.46 2.41 -6.09
C GLU A 104 2.59 2.69 -4.85
N ILE A 105 3.14 3.43 -3.90
CA ILE A 105 2.42 3.84 -2.70
C ILE A 105 2.37 5.36 -2.66
N LYS A 106 1.16 5.91 -2.49
CA LYS A 106 0.94 7.33 -2.21
C LYS A 106 0.69 7.51 -0.73
N ARG A 107 1.50 8.36 -0.10
CA ARG A 107 1.26 8.78 1.28
C ARG A 107 0.36 10.00 1.26
N ASP A 108 -0.65 10.01 2.10
CA ASP A 108 -1.39 11.23 2.41
C ASP A 108 -0.56 12.06 3.41
N ASP A 109 0.64 12.51 2.99
CA ASP A 109 1.48 13.40 3.81
C ASP A 109 1.06 14.88 3.61
N ASN A 110 -0.22 15.15 3.31
CA ASN A 110 -0.80 16.49 3.18
C ASN A 110 -1.46 16.97 4.50
N ALA A 111 -0.72 16.89 5.62
CA ALA A 111 -1.10 17.49 6.90
C ALA A 111 -0.08 18.54 7.34
#